data_AF-A0A8X6PFF7-F1
#
_entry.id   AF-A0A8X6PFF7-F1
#
_cell.length_a   1.000
_cell.length_b   1.000
_cell.length_c   1.000
_cell.angle_alpha   90.00
_cell.angle_beta   90.00
_cell.angle_gamma   90.00
#
_symmetry.space_group_name_H-M   'P 1'
#
loop_
_entity.id
_entity.type
_entity.pdbx_description
1 polymer ?
#
loop_
_entity_poly.entity_id
_entity_poly.type
_entity_poly.pdbx_seq_one_letter_code
_entity_poly.pdbx_strand_id
1 'polypeptide(L)'
;MYFLAVALIALQITYISSRNSGKPKRNKSVAPAESIFIDSFTQIVDASGPLSQLLDLSQTTGVEYHDFIYRRALAAHAEWGMTPLDVSAAIAAGPIIKFPNLPKSTMTRVYSSVVARYLLTEGVLNESNAQFLARWFAETMENSANQISSFLPEYQYQAISNGFINFLSSFVQFTPKKGWKLASLYGKAWKTEAIRLGIW
;
A
#
# COMPACT_ATOMS: atom_id res chain seq x y z
N MET A 1 -14.05 -13.24 17.96
CA MET A 1 -15.32 -12.70 17.43
C MET A 1 -15.05 -11.54 16.45
N TYR A 2 -14.34 -11.79 15.34
CA TYR A 2 -14.04 -10.76 14.32
C TYR A 2 -14.48 -11.16 12.89
N PHE A 3 -15.06 -12.36 12.73
CA PHE A 3 -15.46 -12.89 11.43
C PHE A 3 -16.83 -12.38 10.94
N LEU A 4 -17.70 -11.90 11.83
CA LEU A 4 -19.06 -11.49 11.47
C LEU A 4 -19.15 -10.06 10.92
N ALA A 5 -18.25 -9.14 11.33
CA ALA A 5 -18.23 -7.78 10.79
C ALA A 5 -17.62 -7.71 9.37
N VAL A 6 -16.62 -8.56 9.09
CA VAL A 6 -15.96 -8.64 7.78
C VAL A 6 -16.87 -9.26 6.71
N ALA A 7 -17.77 -10.18 7.11
CA ALA A 7 -18.73 -10.80 6.20
C ALA A 7 -19.84 -9.84 5.72
N LEU A 8 -20.26 -8.89 6.57
CA LEU A 8 -21.31 -7.91 6.23
C LEU A 8 -20.82 -6.84 5.23
N ILE A 9 -19.53 -6.49 5.26
CA ILE A 9 -18.93 -5.52 4.32
C ILE A 9 -18.64 -6.20 2.96
N ALA A 10 -18.21 -7.47 2.96
CA ALA A 10 -18.03 -8.26 1.73
C ALA A 10 -19.36 -8.47 0.95
N LEU A 11 -20.48 -8.55 1.67
CA LEU A 11 -21.84 -8.64 1.08
C LEU A 11 -22.28 -7.35 0.38
N GLN A 12 -21.94 -6.17 0.90
CA GLN A 12 -22.22 -4.91 0.21
C GLN A 12 -21.39 -4.75 -1.07
N ILE A 13 -20.14 -5.22 -1.08
CA ILE A 13 -19.24 -5.13 -2.25
C ILE A 13 -19.71 -6.06 -3.38
N THR A 14 -20.19 -7.26 -3.05
CA THR A 14 -20.74 -8.20 -4.04
C THR A 14 -22.03 -7.64 -4.67
N TYR A 15 -22.86 -6.95 -3.88
CA TYR A 15 -24.09 -6.31 -4.36
C TYR A 15 -23.81 -5.13 -5.31
N ILE A 16 -22.77 -4.32 -5.04
CA ILE A 16 -22.40 -3.18 -5.90
C ILE A 16 -21.72 -3.66 -7.20
N SER A 17 -20.87 -4.70 -7.13
CA SER A 17 -20.15 -5.23 -8.30
C SER A 17 -21.09 -5.90 -9.32
N SER A 18 -22.17 -6.54 -8.85
CA SER A 18 -23.19 -7.18 -9.70
C SER A 18 -23.97 -6.18 -10.58
N ARG A 19 -24.21 -4.95 -10.10
CA ARG A 19 -25.00 -3.93 -10.83
C ARG A 19 -24.25 -3.24 -11.98
N ASN A 20 -22.93 -3.38 -12.04
CA ASN A 20 -22.08 -2.66 -12.99
C ASN A 20 -21.56 -3.55 -14.15
N SER A 21 -22.18 -4.71 -14.40
CA SER A 21 -21.81 -5.62 -15.51
C SER A 21 -22.20 -5.11 -16.92
N GLY A 22 -22.21 -3.78 -17.12
CA GLY A 22 -22.20 -3.16 -18.43
C GLY A 22 -20.76 -3.06 -18.96
N LYS A 23 -20.53 -3.59 -20.17
CA LYS A 23 -19.23 -3.56 -20.88
C LYS A 23 -18.53 -2.20 -20.71
N PRO A 24 -17.23 -2.15 -20.37
CA PRO A 24 -16.55 -0.90 -20.07
C PRO A 24 -16.41 -0.07 -21.35
N LYS A 25 -17.20 1.00 -21.46
CA LYS A 25 -16.85 2.14 -22.31
C LYS A 25 -15.62 2.79 -21.71
N ARG A 26 -14.55 2.85 -22.50
CA ARG A 26 -13.24 3.42 -22.16
C ARG A 26 -13.39 4.94 -21.98
N ASN A 27 -13.86 5.38 -20.82
CA ASN A 27 -13.94 6.79 -20.47
C ASN A 27 -12.58 7.30 -19.97
N LYS A 28 -12.12 8.39 -20.59
CA LYS A 28 -10.91 9.15 -20.26
C LYS A 28 -11.07 9.80 -18.87
N SER A 29 -10.73 9.10 -17.81
CA SER A 29 -10.54 9.68 -16.46
C SER A 29 -9.83 8.68 -15.52
N VAL A 30 -8.63 8.23 -15.88
CA VAL A 30 -7.84 7.32 -15.01
C VAL A 30 -7.15 8.08 -13.88
N ALA A 31 -6.96 9.40 -14.03
CA ALA A 31 -6.22 10.25 -13.09
C ALA A 31 -7.00 10.70 -11.82
N PRO A 32 -8.32 10.95 -11.84
CA PRO A 32 -9.00 11.54 -10.68
C PRO A 32 -9.15 10.60 -9.49
N ALA A 33 -9.48 9.32 -9.70
CA ALA A 33 -9.68 8.38 -8.59
C ALA A 33 -8.37 8.11 -7.81
N GLU A 34 -7.23 8.01 -8.51
CA GLU A 34 -5.91 7.89 -7.87
C GLU A 34 -5.60 9.13 -7.02
N SER A 35 -5.80 10.34 -7.57
CA SER A 35 -5.56 11.59 -6.85
C SER A 35 -6.46 11.70 -5.62
N ILE A 36 -7.77 11.48 -5.78
CA ILE A 36 -8.74 11.56 -4.67
C ILE A 36 -8.33 10.60 -3.55
N PHE A 37 -7.90 9.37 -3.87
CA PHE A 37 -7.44 8.42 -2.87
C PHE A 37 -6.19 8.94 -2.13
N ILE A 38 -5.16 9.36 -2.88
CA ILE A 38 -3.88 9.83 -2.31
C ILE A 38 -4.11 11.07 -1.46
N ASP A 39 -4.88 12.04 -1.93
CA ASP A 39 -5.16 13.29 -1.24
C ASP A 39 -5.97 13.03 0.04
N SER A 40 -6.98 12.16 -0.03
CA SER A 40 -7.79 11.78 1.14
C SER A 40 -6.95 11.05 2.19
N PHE A 41 -6.11 10.09 1.78
CA PHE A 41 -5.23 9.37 2.70
C PHE A 41 -4.22 10.33 3.36
N THR A 42 -3.64 11.25 2.57
CA THR A 42 -2.70 12.25 3.06
C THR A 42 -3.35 13.14 4.12
N GLN A 43 -4.56 13.66 3.88
CA GLN A 43 -5.31 14.45 4.85
C GLN A 43 -5.58 13.68 6.15
N ILE A 44 -5.91 12.39 6.06
CA ILE A 44 -6.15 11.56 7.26
C ILE A 44 -4.86 11.33 8.04
N VAL A 45 -3.73 11.06 7.35
CA VAL A 45 -2.42 10.90 8.00
C VAL A 45 -2.01 12.20 8.70
N ASP A 46 -2.21 13.35 8.07
CA ASP A 46 -1.87 14.65 8.66
C ASP A 46 -2.74 15.01 9.87
N ALA A 47 -3.96 14.49 9.94
CA ALA A 47 -4.87 14.68 11.06
C ALA A 47 -4.70 13.63 12.18
N SER A 48 -4.01 12.52 11.94
CA SER A 48 -3.86 11.40 12.89
C SER A 48 -2.44 11.36 13.49
N GLY A 49 -2.35 11.54 14.81
CA GLY A 49 -1.09 11.40 15.55
C GLY A 49 -0.45 10.01 15.39
N PRO A 50 -1.19 8.91 15.62
CA PRO A 50 -0.66 7.56 15.42
C PRO A 50 -0.17 7.28 14.00
N LEU A 51 -0.90 7.72 12.97
CA LEU A 51 -0.47 7.52 11.57
C LEU A 51 0.72 8.39 11.20
N SER A 52 0.73 9.65 11.65
CA SER A 52 1.87 10.55 11.46
C SER A 52 3.13 9.95 12.08
N GLN A 53 3.04 9.42 13.29
CA GLN A 53 4.17 8.77 13.94
C GLN A 53 4.54 7.45 13.29
N LEU A 54 3.58 6.63 12.87
CA LEU A 54 3.85 5.35 12.20
C LEU A 54 4.62 5.57 10.89
N LEU A 55 4.24 6.56 10.09
CA LEU A 55 4.81 6.80 8.76
C LEU A 55 6.01 7.75 8.77
N ASP A 56 6.33 8.40 9.89
CA ASP A 56 7.55 9.21 9.99
C ASP A 56 8.77 8.33 10.29
N LEU A 57 9.48 7.98 9.23
CA LEU A 57 10.77 7.29 9.27
C LEU A 57 11.93 8.24 8.92
N SER A 58 11.83 9.52 9.31
CA SER A 58 12.85 10.53 9.01
C SER A 58 14.24 10.22 9.58
N GLN A 59 14.32 9.33 10.58
CA GLN A 59 15.57 8.83 11.16
C GLN A 59 16.09 7.54 10.50
N THR A 60 15.34 6.96 9.57
CA THR A 60 15.68 5.74 8.84
C THR A 60 16.23 6.07 7.47
N THR A 61 17.37 5.50 7.12
CA THR A 61 17.93 5.59 5.77
C THR A 61 17.19 4.69 4.78
N GLY A 62 17.25 5.03 3.49
CA GLY A 62 16.72 4.17 2.44
C GLY A 62 17.37 2.79 2.38
N VAL A 63 18.64 2.65 2.79
CA VAL A 63 19.35 1.37 2.86
C VAL A 63 18.79 0.47 3.96
N GLU A 64 18.59 0.99 5.17
CA GLU A 64 18.02 0.20 6.28
C GLU A 64 16.61 -0.29 5.94
N TYR A 65 15.79 0.57 5.34
CA TYR A 65 14.44 0.20 4.95
C TYR A 65 14.42 -0.74 3.74
N HIS A 66 15.33 -0.56 2.78
CA HIS A 66 15.55 -1.50 1.69
C HIS A 66 15.78 -2.91 2.23
N ASP A 67 16.69 -3.08 3.20
CA ASP A 67 17.04 -4.40 3.74
C ASP A 67 15.87 -5.07 4.46
N PHE A 68 15.02 -4.29 5.11
CA PHE A 68 13.77 -4.78 5.67
C PHE A 68 12.80 -5.24 4.56
N ILE A 69 12.52 -4.40 3.57
CA ILE A 69 11.57 -4.72 2.48
C ILE A 69 12.07 -5.88 1.63
N TYR A 70 13.36 -5.94 1.32
CA TYR A 70 13.97 -7.01 0.54
C TYR A 70 13.78 -8.37 1.23
N ARG A 71 14.15 -8.47 2.52
CA ARG A 71 13.97 -9.70 3.31
C ARG A 71 12.50 -10.11 3.42
N ARG A 72 11.60 -9.16 3.62
CA ARG A 72 10.17 -9.44 3.72
C ARG A 72 9.56 -9.87 2.38
N ALA A 73 9.99 -9.27 1.28
CA ALA A 73 9.59 -9.68 -0.06
C ALA A 73 10.08 -11.08 -0.38
N LEU A 74 11.34 -11.42 -0.05
CA LEU A 74 11.86 -12.78 -0.21
C LEU A 74 11.01 -13.81 0.54
N ALA A 75 10.71 -13.57 1.82
CA ALA A 75 9.90 -14.46 2.63
C ALA A 75 8.48 -14.65 2.03
N ALA A 76 7.79 -13.56 1.72
CA ALA A 76 6.44 -13.62 1.13
C ALA A 76 6.44 -14.33 -0.23
N HIS A 77 7.45 -14.08 -1.07
CA HIS A 77 7.56 -14.73 -2.38
C HIS A 77 7.84 -16.22 -2.26
N ALA A 78 8.62 -16.65 -1.26
CA ALA A 78 8.86 -18.07 -0.99
C ALA A 78 7.57 -18.77 -0.55
N GLU A 79 6.81 -18.15 0.36
CA GLU A 79 5.50 -18.64 0.81
C GLU A 79 4.49 -18.73 -0.35
N TRP A 80 4.54 -17.81 -1.30
CA TRP A 80 3.65 -17.79 -2.46
C TRP A 80 4.16 -18.62 -3.65
N GLY A 81 5.31 -19.29 -3.54
CA GLY A 81 5.89 -20.09 -4.62
C GLY A 81 6.30 -19.27 -5.85
N MET A 82 6.67 -18.00 -5.67
CA MET A 82 7.14 -17.12 -6.74
C MET A 82 8.60 -17.41 -7.08
N THR A 83 8.94 -17.43 -8.36
CA THR A 83 10.33 -17.58 -8.82
C THR A 83 10.63 -16.66 -10.01
N PRO A 84 11.89 -16.19 -10.16
CA PRO A 84 12.97 -16.22 -9.18
C PRO A 84 12.77 -15.20 -8.04
N LEU A 85 13.00 -15.62 -6.80
CA LEU A 85 12.69 -14.87 -5.57
C LEU A 85 13.44 -13.54 -5.47
N ASP A 86 14.74 -13.55 -5.78
CA ASP A 86 15.61 -12.38 -5.64
C ASP A 86 15.23 -11.26 -6.62
N VAL A 87 14.76 -11.60 -7.81
CA VAL A 87 14.42 -10.61 -8.84
C VAL A 87 13.18 -9.80 -8.43
N SER A 88 12.13 -10.44 -7.93
CA SER A 88 10.93 -9.74 -7.47
C SER A 88 11.20 -8.92 -6.21
N ALA A 89 12.01 -9.43 -5.28
CA ALA A 89 12.43 -8.69 -4.09
C ALA A 89 13.27 -7.45 -4.46
N ALA A 90 14.22 -7.59 -5.38
CA ALA A 90 15.03 -6.49 -5.89
C ALA A 90 14.18 -5.44 -6.63
N ILE A 91 13.18 -5.86 -7.40
CA ILE A 91 12.25 -4.93 -8.07
C ILE A 91 11.47 -4.10 -7.05
N ALA A 92 11.00 -4.71 -5.96
CA ALA A 92 10.25 -3.99 -4.94
C ALA A 92 11.14 -3.03 -4.14
N ALA A 93 12.29 -3.52 -3.66
CA ALA A 93 13.11 -2.79 -2.69
C ALA A 93 14.16 -1.87 -3.34
N GLY A 94 14.71 -2.23 -4.49
CA GLY A 94 15.89 -1.59 -5.07
C GLY A 94 15.81 -0.05 -5.17
N PRO A 95 14.69 0.54 -5.61
CA PRO A 95 14.56 1.99 -5.69
C PRO A 95 14.65 2.74 -4.34
N ILE A 96 14.43 2.07 -3.21
CA ILE A 96 14.44 2.65 -1.86
C ILE A 96 15.85 3.12 -1.46
N ILE A 97 16.91 2.45 -1.95
CA ILE A 97 18.31 2.77 -1.63
C ILE A 97 18.68 4.23 -1.98
N LYS A 98 17.94 4.86 -2.90
CA LYS A 98 18.20 6.24 -3.33
C LYS A 98 17.86 7.29 -2.26
N PHE A 99 17.09 6.93 -1.24
CA PHE A 99 16.59 7.88 -0.27
C PHE A 99 17.58 8.04 0.90
N PRO A 100 18.06 9.27 1.19
CA PRO A 100 18.91 9.49 2.35
C PRO A 100 18.16 9.27 3.67
N ASN A 101 16.88 9.64 3.68
CA ASN A 101 15.94 9.39 4.77
C ASN A 101 14.51 9.22 4.24
N LEU A 102 13.60 8.75 5.11
CA LEU A 102 12.23 8.40 4.74
C LEU A 102 11.19 9.22 5.53
N PRO A 103 11.08 10.53 5.28
CA PRO A 103 10.13 11.37 6.01
C PRO A 103 8.68 10.94 5.75
N LYS A 104 7.78 11.29 6.68
CA LYS A 104 6.34 11.02 6.60
C LYS A 104 5.76 11.27 5.22
N SER A 105 6.04 12.41 4.59
CA SER A 105 5.49 12.76 3.27
C SER A 105 5.84 11.74 2.18
N THR A 106 7.08 11.24 2.19
CA THR A 106 7.56 10.21 1.25
C THR A 106 6.81 8.90 1.49
N MET A 107 6.76 8.46 2.75
CA MET A 107 6.09 7.22 3.14
C MET A 107 4.59 7.25 2.80
N THR A 108 3.88 8.30 3.20
CA THR A 108 2.46 8.52 2.90
C THR A 108 2.20 8.46 1.40
N ARG A 109 2.99 9.17 0.60
CA ARG A 109 2.79 9.24 -0.85
C ARG A 109 3.09 7.91 -1.53
N VAL A 110 4.16 7.23 -1.16
CA VAL A 110 4.49 5.92 -1.75
C VAL A 110 3.39 4.91 -1.45
N TYR A 111 3.04 4.73 -0.17
CA TYR A 111 2.06 3.70 0.22
C TYR A 111 0.68 3.96 -0.38
N SER A 112 0.20 5.20 -0.33
CA SER A 112 -1.08 5.55 -0.96
C SER A 112 -1.06 5.36 -2.48
N SER A 113 0.04 5.72 -3.16
CA SER A 113 0.18 5.53 -4.61
C SER A 113 0.17 4.05 -5.00
N VAL A 114 0.85 3.20 -4.22
CA VAL A 114 0.86 1.75 -4.49
C VAL A 114 -0.54 1.18 -4.33
N VAL A 115 -1.22 1.48 -3.22
CA VAL A 115 -2.58 0.99 -2.98
C VAL A 115 -3.53 1.48 -4.06
N ALA A 116 -3.54 2.78 -4.36
CA ALA A 116 -4.45 3.36 -5.34
C ALA A 116 -4.27 2.73 -6.72
N ARG A 117 -3.03 2.62 -7.21
CA ARG A 117 -2.73 1.99 -8.50
C ARG A 117 -3.06 0.52 -8.51
N TYR A 118 -2.76 -0.19 -7.42
CA TYR A 118 -3.10 -1.60 -7.33
C TYR A 118 -4.61 -1.80 -7.43
N LEU A 119 -5.40 -1.10 -6.62
CA LEU A 119 -6.86 -1.19 -6.66
C LEU A 119 -7.47 -0.74 -7.99
N LEU A 120 -6.91 0.29 -8.65
CA LEU A 120 -7.31 0.68 -10.01
C LEU A 120 -7.10 -0.46 -11.01
N THR A 121 -5.93 -1.08 -10.96
CA THR A 121 -5.59 -2.17 -11.88
C THR A 121 -6.35 -3.46 -11.59
N GLU A 122 -6.96 -3.62 -10.42
CA GLU A 122 -7.88 -4.70 -10.09
C GLU A 122 -9.35 -4.32 -10.37
N GLY A 123 -9.63 -3.08 -10.80
CA GLY A 123 -10.99 -2.60 -11.06
C GLY A 123 -11.81 -2.29 -9.81
N VAL A 124 -11.15 -2.19 -8.64
CA VAL A 124 -11.79 -1.92 -7.34
C VAL A 124 -11.93 -0.42 -7.11
N LEU A 125 -10.89 0.37 -7.40
CA LEU A 125 -10.89 1.81 -7.16
C LEU A 125 -11.59 2.55 -8.31
N ASN A 126 -12.47 3.49 -7.96
CA ASN A 126 -13.09 4.44 -8.86
C ASN A 126 -13.39 5.75 -8.10
N GLU A 127 -13.83 6.79 -8.81
CA GLU A 127 -14.05 8.12 -8.21
C GLU A 127 -15.09 8.10 -7.09
N SER A 128 -16.12 7.26 -7.19
CA SER A 128 -17.21 7.19 -6.20
C SER A 128 -16.81 6.54 -4.87
N ASN A 129 -15.76 5.71 -4.86
CA ASN A 129 -15.33 4.99 -3.66
C ASN A 129 -13.91 5.37 -3.17
N ALA A 130 -13.20 6.26 -3.87
CA ALA A 130 -11.82 6.58 -3.57
C ALA A 130 -11.60 7.12 -2.15
N GLN A 131 -12.44 8.06 -1.70
CA GLN A 131 -12.34 8.61 -0.35
C GLN A 131 -12.61 7.56 0.74
N PHE A 132 -13.63 6.72 0.51
CA PHE A 132 -13.99 5.63 1.43
C PHE A 132 -12.85 4.62 1.56
N LEU A 133 -12.28 4.18 0.43
CA LEU A 133 -11.17 3.23 0.42
C LEU A 133 -9.90 3.84 1.05
N ALA A 134 -9.64 5.13 0.86
CA ALA A 134 -8.54 5.83 1.52
C ALA A 134 -8.71 5.85 3.04
N ARG A 135 -9.92 6.13 3.54
CA ARG A 135 -10.24 6.05 4.96
C ARG A 135 -10.06 4.64 5.51
N TRP A 136 -10.58 3.62 4.83
CA TRP A 136 -10.42 2.25 5.27
C TRP A 136 -8.95 1.81 5.28
N PHE A 137 -8.17 2.25 4.29
CA PHE A 137 -6.72 2.02 4.31
C PHE A 137 -6.06 2.68 5.53
N ALA A 138 -6.40 3.93 5.83
CA ALA A 138 -5.91 4.63 7.02
C ALA A 138 -6.30 3.93 8.33
N GLU A 139 -7.55 3.50 8.48
CA GLU A 139 -8.02 2.74 9.66
C GLU A 139 -7.24 1.44 9.85
N THR A 140 -6.93 0.73 8.75
CA THR A 140 -6.15 -0.51 8.81
C THR A 140 -4.69 -0.27 9.22
N MET A 141 -4.10 0.82 8.71
CA MET A 141 -2.77 1.27 9.10
C MET A 141 -2.74 1.71 10.57
N GLU A 142 -3.75 2.44 11.03
CA GLU A 142 -3.85 2.94 12.40
C GLU A 142 -4.04 1.79 13.41
N ASN A 143 -4.86 0.80 13.07
CA ASN A 143 -4.98 -0.43 13.85
C ASN A 143 -3.63 -1.14 14.00
N SER A 144 -2.79 -1.11 12.96
CA SER A 144 -1.44 -1.69 13.03
C SER A 144 -0.48 -0.83 13.84
N ALA A 145 -0.62 0.51 13.77
CA ALA A 145 0.12 1.44 14.63
C ALA A 145 -0.17 1.18 16.10
N ASN A 146 -1.43 1.00 16.47
CA ASN A 146 -1.87 0.80 17.85
C ASN A 146 -1.43 -0.55 18.45
N GLN A 147 -0.89 -1.46 17.65
CA GLN A 147 -0.41 -2.77 18.08
C GLN A 147 1.08 -2.82 18.38
N ILE A 148 1.84 -1.75 18.10
CA ILE A 148 3.28 -1.76 18.40
C ILE A 148 3.53 -1.48 19.87
N SER A 149 4.44 -2.25 20.46
CA SER A 149 4.87 -2.08 21.85
C SER A 149 5.93 -1.00 22.03
N SER A 150 6.61 -0.60 20.95
CA SER A 150 7.59 0.50 20.94
C SER A 150 7.74 1.08 19.54
N PHE A 151 8.26 2.31 19.45
CA PHE A 151 8.61 2.98 18.18
C PHE A 151 10.09 2.76 17.81
N LEU A 152 10.66 1.61 18.17
CA LEU A 152 11.93 1.21 17.56
C LEU A 152 11.69 0.91 16.07
N PRO A 153 12.67 1.20 15.19
CA PRO A 153 12.43 1.17 13.75
C PRO A 153 11.87 -0.16 13.24
N GLU A 154 12.35 -1.29 13.76
CA GLU A 154 11.87 -2.63 13.37
C GLU A 154 10.37 -2.84 13.59
N TYR A 155 9.82 -2.37 14.73
CA TYR A 155 8.40 -2.49 15.02
C TYR A 155 7.56 -1.56 14.15
N GLN A 156 8.05 -0.34 13.88
CA GLN A 156 7.42 0.58 12.93
C GLN A 156 7.36 -0.05 11.53
N TYR A 157 8.48 -0.60 11.03
CA TYR A 157 8.52 -1.22 9.70
C TYR A 157 7.54 -2.39 9.60
N GLN A 158 7.47 -3.22 10.64
CA GLN A 158 6.52 -4.33 10.74
C GLN A 158 5.08 -3.83 10.73
N ALA A 159 4.75 -2.81 11.52
CA ALA A 159 3.39 -2.25 11.56
C ALA A 159 2.95 -1.62 10.24
N ILE A 160 3.84 -0.86 9.58
CA ILE A 160 3.58 -0.34 8.23
C ILE A 160 3.28 -1.49 7.28
N SER A 161 4.13 -2.53 7.27
CA SER A 161 3.93 -3.67 6.38
C SER A 161 2.67 -4.45 6.71
N ASN A 162 2.35 -4.65 7.98
CA ASN A 162 1.16 -5.38 8.42
C ASN A 162 -0.10 -4.62 8.01
N GLY A 163 -0.18 -3.31 8.26
CA GLY A 163 -1.33 -2.49 7.87
C GLY A 163 -1.56 -2.50 6.36
N PHE A 164 -0.48 -2.39 5.59
CA PHE A 164 -0.52 -2.47 4.14
C PHE A 164 -1.01 -3.84 3.63
N ILE A 165 -0.46 -4.94 4.14
CA ILE A 165 -0.84 -6.29 3.71
C ILE A 165 -2.25 -6.65 4.18
N ASN A 166 -2.64 -6.28 5.40
CA ASN A 166 -3.98 -6.52 5.94
C ASN A 166 -5.05 -5.83 5.10
N PHE A 167 -4.80 -4.58 4.70
CA PHE A 167 -5.70 -3.86 3.81
C PHE A 167 -5.83 -4.56 2.46
N LEU A 168 -4.71 -4.87 1.79
CA LEU A 168 -4.75 -5.52 0.48
C LEU A 168 -5.38 -6.93 0.52
N SER A 169 -5.14 -7.69 1.59
CA SER A 169 -5.74 -9.02 1.79
C SER A 169 -7.27 -8.99 1.87
N SER A 170 -7.87 -7.82 2.16
CA SER A 170 -9.33 -7.64 2.18
C SER A 170 -9.94 -7.66 0.77
N PHE A 171 -9.13 -7.45 -0.27
CA PHE A 171 -9.57 -7.44 -1.68
C PHE A 171 -8.93 -8.55 -2.52
N VAL A 172 -7.84 -9.14 -2.02
CA VAL A 172 -6.92 -9.93 -2.83
C VAL A 172 -6.67 -11.28 -2.18
N GLN A 173 -6.91 -12.34 -2.96
CA GLN A 173 -6.20 -13.60 -2.76
C GLN A 173 -4.80 -13.47 -3.36
N PHE A 174 -3.77 -13.50 -2.53
CA PHE A 174 -2.39 -13.43 -3.00
C PHE A 174 -2.06 -14.68 -3.82
N THR A 175 -1.74 -14.46 -5.09
CA THR A 175 -1.23 -15.47 -6.02
C THR A 175 0.12 -15.00 -6.57
N PRO A 176 0.97 -15.89 -7.11
CA PRO A 176 2.26 -15.50 -7.67
C PRO A 176 2.17 -14.31 -8.64
N LYS A 177 1.18 -14.32 -9.54
CA LYS A 177 0.97 -13.26 -10.52
C LYS A 177 0.61 -11.92 -9.86
N LYS A 178 -0.22 -11.94 -8.82
CA LYS A 178 -0.61 -10.74 -8.08
C LYS A 178 0.54 -10.21 -7.21
N GLY A 179 1.36 -11.10 -6.65
CA GLY A 179 2.59 -10.73 -5.95
C GLY A 179 3.57 -9.99 -6.87
N TRP A 180 3.84 -10.52 -8.07
CA TRP A 180 4.68 -9.85 -9.08
C TRP A 180 4.19 -8.46 -9.45
N LYS A 181 2.87 -8.34 -9.65
CA LYS A 181 2.22 -7.06 -9.96
C LYS A 181 2.37 -6.06 -8.82
N LEU A 182 2.14 -6.49 -7.58
CA LEU A 182 2.29 -5.64 -6.40
C LEU A 182 3.74 -5.19 -6.21
N ALA A 183 4.72 -6.11 -6.30
CA ALA A 183 6.14 -5.79 -6.21
C ALA A 183 6.56 -4.75 -7.26
N SER A 184 6.09 -4.92 -8.51
CA SER A 184 6.36 -3.98 -9.60
C SER A 184 5.76 -2.59 -9.35
N LEU A 185 4.52 -2.53 -8.85
CA LEU A 185 3.87 -1.27 -8.49
C LEU A 185 4.57 -0.58 -7.32
N TYR A 186 5.01 -1.35 -6.33
CA TYR A 186 5.75 -0.88 -5.17
C TYR A 186 7.08 -0.24 -5.56
N GLY A 187 7.92 -0.97 -6.32
CA GLY A 187 9.18 -0.41 -6.84
C GLY A 187 8.97 0.82 -7.72
N LYS A 188 7.94 0.82 -8.58
CA LYS A 188 7.61 1.97 -9.44
C LYS A 188 7.20 3.20 -8.62
N ALA A 189 6.47 3.02 -7.52
CA ALA A 189 6.07 4.13 -6.66
C ALA A 189 7.29 4.80 -6.00
N TRP A 190 8.20 4.00 -5.45
CA TRP A 190 9.48 4.50 -4.92
C TRP A 190 10.31 5.23 -5.96
N LYS A 191 10.48 4.64 -7.15
CA LYS A 191 11.18 5.30 -8.25
C LYS A 191 10.52 6.63 -8.66
N THR A 192 9.19 6.65 -8.74
CA THR A 192 8.44 7.87 -9.09
C THR A 192 8.65 8.95 -8.04
N GLU A 193 8.67 8.56 -6.77
CA GLU A 193 8.90 9.50 -5.67
C GLU A 193 10.33 10.02 -5.64
N ALA A 194 11.32 9.17 -5.93
CA ALA A 194 12.72 9.59 -6.07
C ALA A 194 12.89 10.62 -7.20
N ILE A 195 12.25 10.39 -8.35
CA ILE A 195 12.24 11.34 -9.47
C ILE A 195 11.60 12.67 -9.04
N ARG A 196 10.46 12.63 -8.32
CA ARG A 196 9.77 13.83 -7.82
C ARG A 196 10.65 14.67 -6.88
N LEU A 197 11.48 14.01 -6.08
CA LEU A 197 12.39 14.63 -5.14
C LEU A 197 13.75 15.03 -5.76
N GLY A 198 14.01 14.69 -7.03
CA GLY A 198 15.26 15.00 -7.70
C GLY A 198 16.45 14.16 -7.25
N ILE A 199 16.22 12.94 -6.75
CA ILE A 199 17.25 12.04 -6.21
C ILE A 199 17.42 10.74 -7.03
N TRP A 200 16.90 10.71 -8.26
CA TRP A 200 16.98 9.56 -9.17
C TRP A 200 17.96 9.79 -10.32
#